data_AF-A0AAW7VJZ8-F1
#
_entry.id   AF-A0AAW7VJZ8-F1
#
_cell.length_a   1.000
_cell.length_b   1.000
_cell.length_c   1.000
_cell.angle_alpha   90.00
_cell.angle_beta   90.00
_cell.angle_gamma   90.00
#
_symmetry.space_group_name_H-M   'P 1'
#
loop_
_entity.id
_entity.type
_entity.pdbx_description
1 polymer ?
#
loop_
_entity_poly.entity_id
_entity_poly.type
_entity_poly.pdbx_seq_one_letter_code
_entity_poly.pdbx_strand_id
1 'polypeptide(L)'
;MLYFWVGLFTFMISIINYSVHMDAFLYMQKQKKIADEQAILEDVLTSSEYIRKIIVEHKDKCSDINTTCTELLQNRLESDGYTGNNNIMHCRYNGKIITYYNYNDELHNSVLSLYKKLGVQDLKTIDHAISSYCNLSPEGVYIQKEYKDN
;
A
#
# COMPACT_ATOMS: atom_id res chain seq x y z
N MET A 1 6.33 32.99 -50.15
CA MET A 1 5.80 31.61 -50.28
C MET A 1 6.66 30.59 -49.56
N LEU A 2 7.97 30.45 -49.87
CA LEU A 2 8.82 29.41 -49.24
C LEU A 2 8.92 29.52 -47.69
N TYR A 3 9.11 30.73 -47.16
CA TYR A 3 9.20 30.98 -45.71
C TYR A 3 7.92 30.64 -44.94
N PHE A 4 6.75 30.76 -45.58
CA PHE A 4 5.47 30.39 -44.96
C PHE A 4 5.37 28.87 -44.76
N TRP A 5 5.75 28.10 -45.77
CA TRP A 5 5.77 26.64 -45.67
C TRP A 5 6.80 26.17 -44.65
N VAL A 6 8.00 26.75 -44.63
CA VAL A 6 9.04 26.41 -43.62
C VAL A 6 8.56 26.68 -42.20
N GLY A 7 7.92 27.83 -41.94
CA GLY A 7 7.36 28.16 -40.63
C GLY A 7 6.20 27.26 -40.20
N LEU A 8 5.35 26.84 -41.15
CA LEU A 8 4.25 25.91 -40.88
C LEU A 8 4.77 24.51 -40.53
N PHE A 9 5.79 24.02 -41.23
CA PHE A 9 6.41 22.73 -40.94
C PHE A 9 7.14 22.71 -39.59
N THR A 10 7.88 23.77 -39.23
CA THR A 10 8.53 23.84 -37.91
C THR A 10 7.52 23.91 -36.77
N PHE A 11 6.41 24.63 -36.95
CA PHE A 11 5.31 24.68 -35.98
C PHE A 11 4.66 23.31 -35.78
N MET A 12 4.36 22.59 -36.86
CA MET A 12 3.81 21.22 -36.80
C MET A 12 4.75 20.25 -36.07
N ILE A 13 6.05 20.31 -36.36
CA ILE A 13 7.07 19.49 -35.65
C ILE A 13 7.11 19.85 -34.17
N SER A 14 7.00 21.14 -33.83
CA SER A 14 7.00 21.57 -32.42
C SER A 14 5.77 21.09 -31.66
N ILE A 15 4.59 21.08 -32.28
CA ILE A 15 3.36 20.52 -31.67
C ILE A 15 3.51 19.02 -31.46
N ILE A 16 4.01 18.29 -32.46
CA ILE A 16 4.19 16.84 -32.35
C ILE A 16 5.20 16.52 -31.24
N ASN A 17 6.32 17.24 -31.17
CA ASN A 17 7.32 17.03 -30.13
C ASN A 17 6.78 17.35 -28.73
N TYR A 18 5.99 18.41 -28.60
CA TYR A 18 5.31 18.75 -27.35
C TYR A 18 4.28 17.67 -26.95
N SER A 19 3.50 17.16 -27.91
CA SER A 19 2.54 16.06 -27.68
C SER A 19 3.24 14.80 -27.19
N VAL A 20 4.32 14.39 -27.85
CA VAL A 20 5.12 13.22 -27.45
C VAL A 20 5.71 13.39 -26.04
N HIS A 21 6.16 14.61 -25.71
CA HIS A 21 6.68 14.90 -24.38
C HIS A 21 5.58 14.86 -23.30
N MET A 22 4.38 15.36 -23.60
CA MET A 22 3.22 15.26 -22.70
C MET A 22 2.78 13.81 -22.49
N ASP A 23 2.76 13.00 -23.54
CA ASP A 23 2.44 11.57 -23.44
C ASP A 23 3.46 10.82 -22.57
N ALA A 24 4.76 11.12 -22.74
CA ALA A 24 5.82 10.55 -21.91
C ALA A 24 5.70 10.98 -20.43
N PHE A 25 5.37 12.24 -20.18
CA PHE A 25 5.15 12.75 -18.83
C PHE A 25 3.96 12.07 -18.15
N LEU A 26 2.81 11.96 -18.85
CA LEU A 26 1.63 11.27 -18.35
C LEU A 26 1.91 9.78 -18.08
N TYR A 27 2.67 9.13 -18.97
CA TYR A 27 3.11 7.74 -18.76
C TYR A 27 3.95 7.60 -17.50
N MET A 28 4.93 8.49 -17.29
CA MET A 28 5.77 8.48 -16.09
C MET A 28 4.95 8.73 -14.81
N GLN A 29 3.98 9.65 -14.83
CA GLN A 29 3.09 9.87 -13.70
C GLN A 29 2.26 8.62 -13.36
N LYS A 30 1.75 7.93 -14.39
CA LYS A 30 1.01 6.68 -14.20
C LYS A 30 1.88 5.58 -13.60
N GLN A 31 3.11 5.43 -14.09
CA GLN A 31 4.07 4.44 -13.56
C GLN A 31 4.43 4.77 -12.11
N LYS A 32 4.66 6.04 -11.79
CA LYS A 32 4.93 6.49 -10.42
C LYS A 32 3.76 6.13 -9.50
N LYS A 33 2.52 6.43 -9.90
CA LYS A 33 1.33 6.07 -9.11
C LYS A 33 1.23 4.56 -8.87
N ILE A 34 1.48 3.74 -9.89
CA ILE A 34 1.50 2.28 -9.74
C ILE A 34 2.59 1.81 -8.77
N ALA A 35 3.78 2.39 -8.85
CA ALA A 35 4.89 2.06 -7.95
C ALA A 35 4.58 2.45 -6.49
N ASP A 36 4.00 3.63 -6.27
CA ASP A 36 3.58 4.11 -4.95
C ASP A 36 2.49 3.17 -4.36
N GLU A 37 1.51 2.76 -5.18
CA GLU A 37 0.48 1.79 -4.78
C GLU A 37 1.07 0.41 -4.45
N GLN A 38 2.03 -0.07 -5.23
CA GLN A 38 2.74 -1.32 -4.95
C GLN A 38 3.55 -1.24 -3.64
N ALA A 39 4.24 -0.12 -3.40
CA ALA A 39 4.98 0.08 -2.17
C ALA A 39 4.09 -0.04 -0.93
N ILE A 40 2.89 0.55 -0.95
CA ILE A 40 1.91 0.43 0.13
C ILE A 40 1.49 -1.04 0.36
N LEU A 41 1.29 -1.80 -0.72
CA LEU A 41 0.88 -3.21 -0.60
C LEU A 41 2.02 -4.11 -0.09
N GLU A 42 3.26 -3.86 -0.51
CA GLU A 42 4.45 -4.52 0.02
C GLU A 42 4.67 -4.21 1.50
N ASP A 43 4.44 -2.96 1.88
CA ASP A 43 4.50 -2.49 3.27
C ASP A 43 3.49 -3.24 4.14
N VAL A 44 2.22 -3.32 3.72
CA VAL A 44 1.16 -4.09 4.42
C VAL A 44 1.53 -5.57 4.53
N LEU A 45 2.06 -6.16 3.44
CA LEU A 45 2.48 -7.56 3.42
C LEU A 45 3.62 -7.81 4.40
N THR A 46 4.70 -7.04 4.29
CA THR A 46 5.91 -7.14 5.12
C THR A 46 5.55 -6.94 6.59
N SER A 47 4.81 -5.88 6.89
CA SER A 47 4.34 -5.58 8.24
C SER A 47 3.51 -6.73 8.82
N SER A 48 2.62 -7.35 8.03
CA SER A 48 1.84 -8.52 8.47
C SER A 48 2.68 -9.78 8.76
N GLU A 49 3.83 -9.94 8.10
CA GLU A 49 4.74 -11.04 8.36
C GLU A 49 5.55 -10.81 9.63
N TYR A 50 6.09 -9.60 9.79
CA TYR A 50 6.91 -9.25 10.93
C TYR A 50 6.12 -9.16 12.21
N ILE A 51 4.92 -8.54 12.20
CA ILE A 51 4.09 -8.45 13.41
C ILE A 51 3.76 -9.84 13.95
N ARG A 52 3.51 -10.81 13.06
CA ARG A 52 3.28 -12.19 13.47
C ARG A 52 4.49 -12.80 14.17
N LYS A 53 5.70 -12.58 13.66
CA LYS A 53 6.94 -13.06 14.28
C LYS A 53 7.14 -12.40 15.65
N ILE A 54 6.98 -11.08 15.73
CA ILE A 54 7.13 -10.30 16.95
C ILE A 54 6.16 -10.75 18.03
N ILE A 55 4.88 -10.97 17.70
CA ILE A 55 3.88 -11.46 18.66
C ILE A 55 4.25 -12.86 19.18
N VAL A 56 4.79 -13.74 18.33
CA VAL A 56 5.24 -15.08 18.76
C VAL A 56 6.46 -15.00 19.67
N GLU A 57 7.44 -14.16 19.33
CA GLU A 57 8.68 -13.98 20.09
C GLU A 57 8.47 -13.25 21.43
N HIS A 58 7.52 -12.31 21.47
CA HIS A 58 7.30 -11.39 22.59
C HIS A 58 5.87 -11.46 23.11
N LYS A 59 5.28 -12.67 23.20
CA LYS A 59 3.88 -12.91 23.58
C LYS A 59 3.42 -12.09 24.80
N ASP A 60 4.24 -12.06 25.85
CA ASP A 60 3.92 -11.35 27.10
C ASP A 60 3.88 -9.81 26.94
N LYS A 61 4.68 -9.28 26.01
CA LYS A 61 4.77 -7.83 25.73
C LYS A 61 3.79 -7.37 24.65
N CYS A 62 3.35 -8.28 23.79
CA CYS A 62 2.38 -8.02 22.72
C CYS A 62 0.94 -8.35 23.14
N SER A 63 0.62 -8.29 24.43
CA SER A 63 -0.77 -8.42 24.91
C SER A 63 -1.65 -7.31 24.33
N ASP A 64 -1.10 -6.10 24.22
CA ASP A 64 -1.63 -5.00 23.44
C ASP A 64 -0.79 -4.80 22.16
N ILE A 65 -1.44 -4.93 20.99
CA ILE A 65 -0.80 -4.77 19.69
C ILE A 65 -0.43 -3.31 19.43
N ASN A 66 -1.25 -2.36 19.89
CA ASN A 66 -1.15 -0.96 19.50
C ASN A 66 -0.06 -0.19 20.26
N THR A 67 0.59 -0.82 21.23
CA THR A 67 1.64 -0.19 22.05
C THR A 67 2.99 -0.87 21.80
N THR A 68 3.50 -1.64 22.76
CA THR A 68 4.86 -2.19 22.75
C THR A 68 5.12 -3.10 21.54
N CYS A 69 4.09 -3.77 21.03
CA CYS A 69 4.24 -4.64 19.86
C CYS A 69 4.57 -3.86 18.57
N THR A 70 3.96 -2.69 18.41
CA THR A 70 4.19 -1.83 17.23
C THR A 70 5.59 -1.19 17.28
N GLU A 71 6.07 -0.81 18.46
CA GLU A 71 7.45 -0.32 18.64
C GLU A 71 8.49 -1.40 18.31
N LEU A 72 8.27 -2.64 18.79
CA LEU A 72 9.14 -3.77 18.47
C LEU A 72 9.14 -4.09 16.97
N LEU A 73 7.98 -3.99 16.33
CA LEU A 73 7.85 -4.12 14.88
C LEU A 73 8.66 -3.06 14.14
N GLN A 74 8.51 -1.78 14.49
CA GLN A 74 9.24 -0.68 13.85
C GLN A 74 10.75 -0.86 13.97
N ASN A 75 11.25 -1.11 15.19
CA ASN A 75 12.67 -1.35 15.43
C ASN A 75 13.20 -2.52 14.58
N ARG A 76 12.39 -3.58 14.42
CA ARG A 76 12.78 -4.74 13.63
C ARG A 76 12.82 -4.43 12.13
N LEU A 77 11.82 -3.73 11.61
CA LEU A 77 11.78 -3.31 10.22
C LEU A 77 12.98 -2.41 9.87
N GLU A 78 13.29 -1.43 10.72
CA GLU A 78 14.44 -0.54 10.54
C GLU A 78 15.77 -1.29 10.59
N SER A 79 15.93 -2.21 11.55
CA SER A 79 17.12 -3.04 11.67
C SER A 79 17.35 -3.93 10.43
N ASP A 80 16.27 -4.38 9.80
CA ASP A 80 16.33 -5.23 8.61
C ASP A 80 16.37 -4.41 7.29
N GLY A 81 16.49 -3.08 7.39
CA GLY A 81 16.71 -2.15 6.26
C GLY A 81 15.42 -1.66 5.58
N TYR A 82 14.26 -1.90 6.17
CA TYR A 82 12.98 -1.39 5.68
C TYR A 82 12.71 0.02 6.23
N THR A 83 12.05 0.86 5.44
CA THR A 83 11.51 2.13 5.94
C THR A 83 10.18 1.82 6.62
N GLY A 84 10.10 2.00 7.94
CA GLY A 84 8.86 1.79 8.68
C GLY A 84 7.75 2.72 8.19
N ASN A 85 6.63 2.15 7.76
CA ASN A 85 5.44 2.92 7.37
C ASN A 85 4.46 3.00 8.53
N ASN A 86 4.45 4.15 9.21
CA ASN A 86 3.65 4.40 10.41
C ASN A 86 2.14 4.50 10.15
N ASN A 87 1.72 4.53 8.89
CA ASN A 87 0.31 4.54 8.53
C ASN A 87 -0.27 3.11 8.46
N ILE A 88 0.58 2.07 8.50
CA ILE A 88 0.11 0.70 8.66
C ILE A 88 -0.34 0.51 10.09
N MET A 89 -1.56 0.03 10.25
CA MET A 89 -2.18 -0.24 11.53
C MET A 89 -2.42 -1.73 11.71
N HIS A 90 -2.56 -2.13 12.97
CA HIS A 90 -2.78 -3.52 13.35
C HIS A 90 -3.94 -3.64 14.31
N CYS A 91 -4.70 -4.73 14.20
CA CYS A 91 -5.78 -5.03 15.11
C CYS A 91 -5.84 -6.53 15.39
N ARG A 92 -6.22 -6.88 16.62
CA ARG A 92 -6.43 -8.27 17.03
C ARG A 92 -7.91 -8.54 17.22
N TYR A 93 -8.45 -9.52 16.50
CA TYR A 93 -9.85 -9.92 16.67
C TYR A 93 -10.02 -11.43 16.47
N ASN A 94 -10.69 -12.11 17.41
CA ASN A 94 -11.00 -13.55 17.35
C ASN A 94 -9.84 -14.46 16.89
N GLY A 95 -8.65 -14.27 17.48
CA GLY A 95 -7.48 -15.08 17.11
C GLY A 95 -6.98 -14.80 15.68
N LYS A 96 -7.21 -13.60 15.17
CA LYS A 96 -6.64 -13.12 13.91
C LYS A 96 -5.94 -11.80 14.14
N ILE A 97 -4.84 -11.60 13.42
CA ILE A 97 -4.19 -10.29 13.29
C ILE A 97 -4.61 -9.72 11.95
N ILE A 98 -5.18 -8.53 11.99
CA ILE A 98 -5.57 -7.73 10.84
C ILE A 98 -4.52 -6.63 10.71
N THR A 99 -3.76 -6.64 9.62
CA THR A 99 -2.86 -5.54 9.25
C THR A 99 -3.52 -4.76 8.13
N TYR A 100 -3.66 -3.45 8.29
CA TYR A 100 -4.43 -2.63 7.35
C TYR A 100 -3.79 -1.27 7.12
N TYR A 101 -4.15 -0.67 5.98
CA TYR A 101 -3.77 0.68 5.60
C TYR A 101 -5.00 1.40 5.09
N ASN A 102 -5.35 2.52 5.72
CA ASN A 102 -6.43 3.39 5.29
C ASN A 102 -5.89 4.36 4.24
N TYR A 103 -6.56 4.47 3.10
CA TYR A 103 -6.23 5.47 2.08
C TYR A 103 -7.51 6.08 1.54
N ASN A 104 -7.42 7.31 1.03
CA ASN A 104 -8.59 8.02 0.50
C ASN A 104 -8.85 7.74 -0.99
N ASP A 105 -7.84 7.28 -1.74
CA ASP A 105 -7.91 7.09 -3.20
C ASP A 105 -7.93 5.61 -3.60
N GLU A 106 -8.91 5.18 -4.39
CA GLU A 106 -9.03 3.78 -4.85
C GLU A 106 -7.74 3.28 -5.55
N LEU A 107 -7.18 2.17 -5.05
CA LEU A 107 -6.05 1.47 -5.68
C LEU A 107 -6.43 1.00 -7.08
N HIS A 108 -5.48 0.99 -8.01
CA HIS A 108 -5.72 0.37 -9.30
C HIS A 108 -6.04 -1.12 -9.12
N ASN A 109 -7.15 -1.55 -9.71
CA ASN A 109 -7.57 -2.96 -9.72
C ASN A 109 -6.46 -3.89 -10.22
N SER A 110 -5.63 -3.43 -11.17
CA SER A 110 -4.47 -4.19 -11.65
C SER A 110 -3.45 -4.44 -10.54
N VAL A 111 -3.14 -3.44 -9.73
CA VAL A 111 -2.19 -3.54 -8.63
C VAL A 111 -2.76 -4.44 -7.53
N LEU A 112 -3.98 -4.15 -7.05
CA LEU A 112 -4.63 -4.96 -6.01
C LEU A 112 -4.77 -6.44 -6.42
N SER A 113 -5.07 -6.73 -7.70
CA SER A 113 -5.20 -8.11 -8.20
C SER A 113 -3.94 -8.95 -8.06
N LEU A 114 -2.75 -8.33 -8.10
CA LEU A 114 -1.47 -9.01 -7.91
C LEU A 114 -1.34 -9.52 -6.47
N TYR A 115 -1.74 -8.69 -5.50
CA TYR A 115 -1.60 -8.96 -4.07
C TYR A 115 -2.78 -9.74 -3.48
N LYS A 116 -3.92 -9.82 -4.17
CA LYS A 116 -5.03 -10.71 -3.77
C LYS A 116 -4.59 -12.16 -3.60
N LYS A 117 -3.67 -12.64 -4.45
CA LYS A 117 -3.09 -13.98 -4.33
C LYS A 117 -2.25 -14.18 -3.07
N LEU A 118 -1.73 -13.10 -2.51
CA LEU A 118 -0.98 -13.06 -1.26
C LEU A 118 -1.88 -12.83 -0.03
N GLY A 119 -3.20 -12.73 -0.24
CA GLY A 119 -4.19 -12.59 0.83
C GLY A 119 -4.62 -11.15 1.14
N VAL A 120 -4.07 -10.16 0.43
CA VAL A 120 -4.50 -8.75 0.56
C VAL A 120 -5.89 -8.57 -0.03
N GLN A 121 -6.76 -7.89 0.70
CA GLN A 121 -8.16 -7.65 0.34
C GLN A 121 -8.50 -6.17 0.53
N ASP A 122 -9.60 -5.76 -0.09
CA ASP A 122 -10.14 -4.41 0.01
C ASP A 122 -10.88 -4.25 1.34
N LEU A 123 -10.65 -3.18 2.09
CA LEU A 123 -11.32 -2.95 3.38
C LEU A 123 -12.85 -2.97 3.26
N LYS A 124 -13.41 -2.59 2.11
CA LYS A 124 -14.86 -2.66 1.88
C LYS A 124 -15.46 -4.06 1.95
N THR A 125 -14.61 -5.10 1.81
CA THR A 125 -15.06 -6.50 1.89
C THR A 125 -14.88 -7.11 3.28
N ILE A 126 -14.33 -6.36 4.25
CA ILE A 126 -14.11 -6.89 5.59
C ILE A 126 -15.44 -7.09 6.33
N ASP A 127 -15.48 -8.09 7.21
CA ASP A 127 -16.64 -8.36 8.04
C ASP A 127 -16.97 -7.17 8.95
N HIS A 128 -18.26 -6.84 9.05
CA HIS A 128 -18.74 -5.69 9.82
C HIS A 128 -18.36 -5.76 11.31
N ALA A 129 -18.32 -6.96 11.92
CA ALA A 129 -17.93 -7.09 13.32
C ALA A 129 -16.45 -6.77 13.51
N ILE A 130 -15.59 -7.19 12.56
CA ILE A 130 -14.17 -6.83 12.54
C ILE A 130 -14.01 -5.32 12.35
N SER A 131 -14.70 -4.75 11.35
CA SER A 131 -14.65 -3.31 11.05
C SER A 131 -15.01 -2.47 12.26
N SER A 132 -16.10 -2.83 12.96
CA SER A 132 -16.56 -2.10 14.14
C SER A 132 -15.61 -2.25 15.33
N TYR A 133 -15.05 -3.45 15.54
CA TYR A 133 -14.13 -3.69 16.66
C TYR A 133 -12.80 -2.97 16.47
N CYS A 134 -12.26 -3.02 15.26
CA CYS A 134 -10.97 -2.42 14.90
C CYS A 134 -11.09 -0.94 14.47
N ASN A 135 -12.30 -0.37 14.49
CA ASN A 135 -12.61 0.99 14.06
C ASN A 135 -12.01 1.33 12.68
N LEU A 136 -12.23 0.44 11.70
CA LEU A 136 -11.65 0.53 10.36
C LEU A 136 -12.41 1.53 9.49
N SER A 137 -11.69 2.22 8.61
CA SER A 137 -12.29 3.00 7.51
C SER A 137 -12.82 2.05 6.43
N PRO A 138 -13.88 2.41 5.70
CA PRO A 138 -14.35 1.60 4.58
C PRO A 138 -13.37 1.59 3.41
N GLU A 139 -12.55 2.62 3.25
CA GLU A 139 -11.53 2.73 2.21
C GLU A 139 -10.16 2.28 2.71
N GLY A 140 -9.57 1.35 1.97
CA GLY A 140 -8.21 0.88 2.24
C GLY A 140 -7.98 -0.56 1.82
N VAL A 141 -6.91 -1.14 2.35
CA VAL A 141 -6.60 -2.56 2.18
C VAL A 141 -6.26 -3.19 3.51
N TYR A 142 -6.48 -4.51 3.58
CA TYR A 142 -6.08 -5.29 4.73
C TYR A 142 -5.58 -6.67 4.33
N ILE A 143 -4.81 -7.27 5.22
CA ILE A 143 -4.50 -8.68 5.23
C ILE A 143 -4.83 -9.24 6.61
N GLN A 144 -5.50 -10.39 6.63
CA GLN A 144 -5.80 -11.11 7.86
C GLN A 144 -4.98 -12.39 7.93
N LYS A 145 -4.32 -12.62 9.06
CA LYS A 145 -3.58 -13.86 9.33
C LYS A 145 -4.08 -14.48 10.63
N GLU A 146 -4.26 -15.80 10.61
CA GLU A 146 -4.62 -16.54 11.82
C GLU A 146 -3.49 -16.48 12.85
N TYR A 147 -3.87 -16.26 14.09
CA TYR A 147 -3.00 -16.24 15.25
C TYR A 147 -3.72 -16.93 16.42
N LYS A 148 -3.33 -18.17 16.71
CA LYS A 148 -3.81 -18.89 17.89
C LYS A 148 -2.85 -18.61 19.03
N ASP A 149 -3.39 -18.16 20.17
CA ASP A 149 -2.68 -18.24 21.45
C ASP A 149 -2.54 -19.72 21.79
N ASN A 150 -1.48 -20.37 21.31
CA ASN A 150 -1.04 -21.63 21.93
C ASN A 150 -0.35 -21.31 23.26
#